data_AF-A0A9D8DA11-F1
#
_entry.id   AF-A0A9D8DA11-F1
#
_cell.length_a   1.000
_cell.length_b   1.000
_cell.length_c   1.000
_cell.angle_alpha   90.00
_cell.angle_beta   90.00
_cell.angle_gamma   90.00
#
_symmetry.space_group_name_H-M   'P 1'
#
loop_
_entity.id
_entity.type
_entity.pdbx_description
1 polymer ?
#
loop_
_entity_poly.entity_id
_entity_poly.type
_entity_poly.pdbx_seq_one_letter_code
_entity_poly.pdbx_strand_id
1 'polypeptide(L)'
;MPEILLALGEFRFSVDTAAHQSLARTAEYRWPQQDRLARAPALQFVGPGTETVTLQGVIHPHARGGLGQLDRMRAMAGAGVP
;
A
#
# COMPACT_ATOMS: atom_id res chain seq x y z
N MET A 1 3.61 -0.46 -27.07
CA MET A 1 4.36 -0.42 -25.80
C MET A 1 3.31 -0.32 -24.69
N PRO A 2 3.28 -1.23 -23.70
CA PRO A 2 2.27 -1.16 -22.65
C PRO A 2 2.47 0.11 -21.82
N GLU A 3 1.39 0.89 -21.63
CA GLU A 3 1.40 2.08 -20.78
C GLU A 3 1.41 1.63 -19.31
N ILE A 4 2.49 1.97 -18.59
CA ILE A 4 2.65 1.59 -17.18
C ILE A 4 1.85 2.57 -16.33
N LEU A 5 0.83 2.06 -15.63
CA LEU A 5 -0.05 2.87 -14.79
C LEU A 5 0.50 3.01 -13.37
N LEU A 6 1.13 1.96 -12.84
CA LEU A 6 1.68 1.96 -11.48
C LEU A 6 2.81 0.92 -11.37
N ALA A 7 3.77 1.16 -10.47
CA ALA A 7 4.83 0.21 -10.15
C ALA A 7 5.00 0.05 -8.63
N LEU A 8 5.17 -1.21 -8.18
CA LEU A 8 5.54 -1.56 -6.80
C LEU A 8 6.84 -2.37 -6.87
N GLY A 9 7.98 -1.70 -6.67
CA GLY A 9 9.30 -2.31 -6.89
C GLY A 9 9.45 -2.81 -8.34
N GLU A 10 9.72 -4.10 -8.51
CA GLU A 10 9.85 -4.72 -9.84
C GLU A 10 8.50 -5.02 -10.52
N PHE A 11 7.38 -4.94 -9.78
CA PHE A 11 6.06 -5.25 -10.32
C PHE A 11 5.48 -4.04 -11.07
N ARG A 12 5.14 -4.24 -12.33
CA ARG A 12 4.51 -3.23 -13.20
C ARG A 12 3.04 -3.57 -13.38
N PHE A 13 2.17 -2.62 -13.08
CA PHE A 13 0.72 -2.69 -13.30
C PHE A 13 0.40 -1.90 -14.57
N SER A 14 -0.07 -2.59 -15.59
CA SER A 14 -0.52 -1.99 -16.86
C SER A 14 -1.85 -2.61 -17.27
N VAL A 15 -2.58 -1.90 -18.14
CA VAL A 15 -3.84 -2.38 -18.73
C VAL A 15 -3.67 -3.75 -19.39
N ASP A 16 -2.49 -4.04 -19.94
CA ASP A 16 -2.17 -5.29 -20.64
C ASP A 16 -1.76 -6.46 -19.71
N THR A 17 -1.53 -6.24 -18.41
CA THR A 17 -0.94 -7.26 -17.50
C THR A 17 -1.75 -7.47 -16.21
N ALA A 18 -1.81 -6.44 -15.38
CA ALA A 18 -2.59 -6.38 -14.14
C ALA A 18 -3.20 -4.98 -14.07
N ALA A 19 -4.45 -4.85 -14.51
CA ALA A 19 -5.18 -3.60 -14.41
C ALA A 19 -5.44 -3.34 -12.92
N HIS A 20 -4.78 -2.31 -12.39
CA HIS A 20 -5.02 -1.83 -11.05
C HIS A 20 -6.37 -1.10 -11.01
N GLN A 21 -7.31 -1.59 -10.19
CA GLN A 21 -8.66 -1.03 -10.11
C GLN A 21 -8.76 0.12 -9.09
N SER A 22 -8.02 0.07 -7.98
CA SER A 22 -8.06 1.13 -6.95
C SER A 22 -6.83 1.13 -6.03
N LEU A 23 -6.27 2.34 -5.82
CA LEU A 23 -5.11 2.60 -4.96
C LEU A 23 -5.67 3.33 -3.74
N ALA A 24 -5.59 2.69 -2.58
CA ALA A 24 -5.94 3.32 -1.32
C ALA A 24 -4.68 3.48 -0.48
N ARG A 25 -4.43 4.70 0.00
CA ARG A 25 -3.35 5.00 0.93
C ARG A 25 -3.97 5.58 2.19
N THR A 26 -3.73 4.94 3.32
CA THR A 26 -4.16 5.38 4.64
C THR A 26 -2.93 5.77 5.42
N ALA A 27 -2.85 7.05 5.82
CA ALA A 27 -1.76 7.57 6.65
C ALA A 27 -2.32 8.01 8.01
N GLU A 28 -1.87 7.36 9.07
CA GLU A 28 -2.25 7.70 10.43
C GLU A 28 -1.35 8.81 10.99
N TYR A 29 -1.94 9.74 11.74
CA TYR A 29 -1.22 10.76 12.51
C TYR A 29 -1.72 10.75 13.94
N ARG A 30 -0.81 10.66 14.91
CA ARG A 30 -1.16 10.43 16.30
C ARG A 30 -1.27 11.73 17.07
N TRP A 31 -2.44 11.93 17.67
CA TRP A 31 -2.80 13.09 18.49
C TRP A 31 -3.44 12.66 19.82
N PRO A 32 -2.69 12.03 20.75
CA PRO A 32 -3.22 11.68 22.05
C PRO A 32 -3.71 12.91 22.82
N GLN A 33 -4.83 12.72 23.52
CA GLN A 33 -5.38 13.70 24.44
C GLN A 33 -4.61 13.68 25.76
N GLN A 34 -4.22 14.85 26.23
CA GLN A 34 -3.64 15.07 27.55
C GLN A 34 -4.61 15.87 28.42
N ASP A 35 -5.10 15.24 29.48
CA ASP A 35 -5.94 15.89 30.45
C ASP A 35 -5.14 16.89 31.28
N ARG A 36 -5.74 18.04 31.54
CA ARG A 36 -5.15 19.12 32.34
C ARG A 36 -6.07 19.44 33.50
N LEU A 37 -5.51 19.57 34.70
CA LEU A 37 -6.27 19.97 35.88
C LEU A 37 -6.95 21.33 35.65
N ALA A 38 -8.27 21.36 35.82
CA ALA A 38 -9.14 22.53 35.68
C ALA A 38 -9.11 23.23 34.30
N ARG A 39 -8.70 22.54 33.23
CA ARG A 39 -8.68 23.08 31.87
C ARG A 39 -9.15 22.04 30.86
N ALA A 40 -9.59 22.53 29.69
CA ALA A 40 -9.88 21.63 28.58
C ALA A 40 -8.64 20.81 28.21
N PRO A 41 -8.82 19.51 27.91
CA PRO A 41 -7.73 18.65 27.49
C PRO A 41 -7.06 19.17 26.23
N ALA A 42 -5.75 18.96 26.11
CA ALA A 42 -4.97 19.35 24.94
C ALA A 42 -4.67 18.14 24.06
N LEU A 43 -4.70 18.30 22.74
CA LEU A 43 -4.20 17.28 21.81
C LEU A 43 -2.72 17.54 21.56
N GLN A 44 -1.87 16.54 21.80
CA GLN A 44 -0.43 16.64 21.53
C GLN A 44 -0.07 15.83 20.29
N PHE A 45 0.61 16.44 19.32
CA PHE A 45 1.16 15.71 18.20
C PHE A 45 2.35 14.86 18.65
N VAL A 46 2.28 13.54 18.43
CA VAL A 46 3.36 12.59 18.79
C VAL A 46 3.99 11.93 17.57
N GLY A 47 3.71 12.46 16.37
CA GLY A 47 4.30 12.01 15.11
C GLY A 47 3.36 11.17 14.25
N PRO A 48 3.86 10.76 13.07
CA PRO A 48 3.16 9.82 12.20
C PRO A 48 2.92 8.48 12.91
N GLY A 49 1.80 7.85 12.57
CA GLY A 49 1.43 6.49 12.96
C GLY A 49 1.74 5.51 11.83
N THR A 50 0.91 4.48 11.68
CA THR A 50 1.11 3.49 10.64
C THR A 50 0.65 4.02 9.29
N GLU A 51 1.41 3.71 8.24
CA GLU A 51 0.99 3.97 6.87
C GLU A 51 0.69 2.65 6.16
N THR A 52 -0.50 2.55 5.57
CA THR A 52 -0.96 1.36 4.86
C THR A 52 -1.25 1.73 3.42
N VAL A 53 -0.63 1.02 2.47
CA VAL A 53 -0.92 1.12 1.04
C VAL A 53 -1.60 -0.17 0.59
N THR A 54 -2.82 -0.04 0.08
CA THR A 54 -3.62 -1.15 -0.46
C THR A 54 -3.72 -1.00 -1.96
N LEU A 55 -3.25 -2.03 -2.67
CA LEU A 55 -3.23 -2.08 -4.12
C LEU A 55 -4.16 -3.19 -4.61
N GLN A 56 -5.26 -2.82 -5.27
CA GLN A 56 -6.21 -3.80 -5.83
C GLN A 56 -5.93 -4.01 -7.30
N GLY A 57 -5.72 -5.26 -7.71
CA GLY A 57 -5.49 -5.63 -9.11
C GLY A 57 -6.05 -7.01 -9.44
N VAL A 58 -6.34 -7.23 -10.72
CA VAL A 58 -6.76 -8.53 -11.26
C VAL A 58 -5.66 -9.09 -12.15
N ILE A 59 -5.31 -10.36 -11.92
CA ILE A 59 -4.33 -11.07 -12.75
C ILE A 59 -5.09 -11.79 -13.87
N HIS A 60 -4.68 -11.57 -15.12
CA HIS A 60 -5.20 -12.27 -16.29
C HIS A 60 -4.18 -13.33 -16.79
N PRO A 61 -4.30 -14.60 -16.40
CA PRO A 61 -3.25 -15.61 -16.64
C PRO A 61 -3.01 -15.87 -18.13
N HIS A 62 -4.07 -15.84 -18.94
CA HIS A 62 -4.03 -16.12 -20.37
C HIS A 62 -3.43 -15.00 -21.23
N ALA A 63 -3.24 -13.80 -20.68
CA ALA A 63 -2.85 -12.59 -21.41
C ALA A 63 -1.40 -12.15 -21.18
N ARG A 64 -0.50 -13.09 -20.81
CA ARG A 64 0.97 -12.92 -20.56
C ARG A 64 1.42 -12.85 -19.09
N GLY A 65 0.55 -13.08 -18.11
CA GLY A 65 0.91 -12.99 -16.68
C GLY A 65 1.51 -14.25 -16.04
N GLY A 66 1.15 -15.44 -16.56
CA GLY A 66 1.43 -16.71 -15.90
C GLY A 66 0.81 -16.81 -14.50
N LEU A 67 0.93 -17.96 -13.83
CA LEU A 67 0.38 -18.16 -12.47
C LEU A 67 1.38 -17.75 -11.35
N GLY A 68 2.65 -17.54 -11.69
CA GLY A 68 3.73 -17.31 -10.71
C GLY A 68 3.88 -15.86 -10.21
N GLN A 69 2.97 -14.94 -10.53
CA GLN A 69 3.04 -13.56 -10.03
C GLN A 69 2.79 -13.49 -8.51
N LEU A 70 1.82 -14.26 -8.00
CA LEU A 70 1.53 -14.31 -6.56
C LEU A 70 2.69 -14.88 -5.75
N ASP A 71 3.34 -15.93 -6.27
CA ASP A 71 4.46 -16.57 -5.56
C ASP A 71 5.67 -15.65 -5.49
N ARG A 72 5.93 -14.85 -6.53
CA ARG A 72 6.97 -13.82 -6.51
C ARG A 72 6.66 -12.70 -5.51
N MET A 73 5.41 -12.25 -5.44
CA MET A 73 4.99 -11.25 -4.45
C MET A 73 5.18 -11.77 -3.02
N ARG A 74 4.83 -13.05 -2.76
CA ARG A 74 5.06 -13.69 -1.46
C ARG A 74 6.55 -13.83 -1.14
N ALA A 75 7.37 -14.20 -2.11
CA ALA A 75 8.82 -14.31 -1.92
C ALA A 75 9.45 -12.95 -1.58
N MET A 76 9.03 -11.88 -2.26
CA MET A 76 9.50 -10.52 -1.96
C MET A 76 9.05 -10.05 -0.58
N ALA A 77 7.80 -10.31 -0.19
CA ALA A 77 7.32 -10.01 1.16
C ALA A 77 8.10 -10.80 2.23
N GLY A 78 8.45 -12.05 1.96
CA GLY A 78 9.25 -12.90 2.85
C GLY A 78 10.72 -12.47 2.95
N ALA A 79 11.24 -11.67 2.02
CA ALA A 79 12.61 -11.16 2.07
C ALA A 79 12.81 -10.10 3.16
N GLY A 80 11.72 -9.51 3.68
CA GLY A 80 11.77 -8.58 4.82
C GLY A 80 12.54 -7.29 4.54
N VAL A 81 12.72 -6.93 3.27
CA VAL A 81 13.36 -5.67 2.88
C VAL A 81 12.29 -4.57 2.91
N PRO A 82 12.43 -3.56 3.80
CA PRO A 82 11.51 -2.42 3.85
C PRO A 82 11.66 -1.50 2.64
#